data_AF-A0A0Q4DVT2-F1
#
_entry.id   AF-A0A0Q4DVT2-F1
#
_cell.length_a   1.000
_cell.length_b   1.000
_cell.length_c   1.000
_cell.angle_alpha   90.00
_cell.angle_beta   90.00
_cell.angle_gamma   90.00
#
_symmetry.space_group_name_H-M   'P 1'
#
loop_
_entity.id
_entity.type
_entity.pdbx_description
1 polymer ?
#
loop_
_entity_poly.entity_id
_entity_poly.type
_entity_poly.pdbx_seq_one_letter_code
_entity_poly.pdbx_strand_id
1 'polypeptide(L)'
;MATTAGRGILALSVAAILLAIGTVLAVMVDPFAREQMTVDPATEWIARVLLALGVVWLLIGAVAARTRLVRRPGAAAARASWIASTRPWRARESSLGLLPLDRLLMILVPGGLLVLTRVVQTPRDGLWGMAIAVAGWLLFAAAVRLLLGRRSPWPIIAAVGGALVLRCVVALLAVSLSGPEGIWEALWAQPWVRILYLAIAVALVAWVFVVAGWSLSAQLGRRRAAGVALAGMGVGYALPAVTIAVVGARDALRSWNEQIGILPWDLARFTGVRDGVFPVELMTVTAVIGGIATVVGILLALPRRVYVRSAR
;
A
#
# COMPACT_ATOMS: atom_id res chain seq x y z
N MET A 1 4.03 -30.62 -0.38
CA MET A 1 3.06 -29.59 0.02
C MET A 1 3.60 -28.89 1.26
N ALA A 2 3.79 -27.57 1.27
CA ALA A 2 4.22 -26.87 2.48
C ALA A 2 3.11 -26.93 3.54
N THR A 3 3.43 -27.42 4.73
CA THR A 3 2.53 -27.43 5.89
C THR A 3 2.11 -25.99 6.24
N THR A 4 1.01 -25.84 6.97
CA THR A 4 0.53 -24.54 7.47
C THR A 4 1.61 -23.78 8.25
N ALA A 5 2.45 -24.51 9.00
CA ALA A 5 3.63 -23.98 9.67
C ALA A 5 4.66 -23.43 8.68
N GLY A 6 4.99 -24.17 7.61
CA GLY A 6 5.94 -23.72 6.58
C GLY A 6 5.52 -22.45 5.85
N ARG A 7 4.20 -22.24 5.63
CA ARG A 7 3.70 -20.98 5.05
C ARG A 7 3.78 -19.81 6.02
N GLY A 8 3.56 -20.06 7.31
CA GLY A 8 3.74 -19.06 8.37
C GLY A 8 5.17 -18.56 8.46
N ILE A 9 6.14 -19.49 8.47
CA ILE A 9 7.57 -19.15 8.48
C ILE A 9 7.93 -18.33 7.25
N LEU A 10 7.50 -18.75 6.05
CA LEU A 10 7.74 -17.99 4.82
C LEU A 10 7.20 -16.55 4.90
N ALA A 11 6.01 -16.35 5.48
CA ALA A 11 5.43 -15.03 5.63
C ALA A 11 6.26 -14.14 6.56
N LEU A 12 6.70 -14.69 7.70
CA LEU A 12 7.56 -13.97 8.65
C LEU A 12 8.93 -13.66 8.03
N SER A 13 9.53 -14.60 7.31
CA SER A 13 10.78 -14.38 6.59
C SER A 13 10.64 -13.29 5.54
N VAL A 14 9.55 -13.30 4.75
CA VAL A 14 9.30 -12.22 3.77
C VAL A 14 9.08 -10.89 4.46
N ALA A 15 8.31 -10.83 5.55
CA ALA A 15 8.13 -9.60 6.31
C ALA A 15 9.48 -9.05 6.87
N ALA A 16 10.34 -9.94 7.39
CA ALA A 16 11.68 -9.57 7.86
C ALA A 16 12.57 -9.06 6.72
N ILE A 17 12.54 -9.70 5.54
CA ILE A 17 13.27 -9.23 4.35
C ILE A 17 12.75 -7.86 3.90
N LEU A 18 11.43 -7.66 3.87
CA LEU A 18 10.83 -6.38 3.50
C LEU A 18 11.21 -5.27 4.50
N LEU A 19 11.26 -5.58 5.79
CA LEU A 19 11.74 -4.65 6.81
C LEU A 19 13.23 -4.34 6.62
N ALA A 20 14.08 -5.35 6.37
CA ALA A 20 15.50 -5.13 6.12
C ALA A 20 15.74 -4.26 4.88
N ILE A 21 15.04 -4.53 3.77
CA ILE A 21 15.06 -3.67 2.56
C ILE A 21 14.57 -2.26 2.92
N GLY A 22 13.47 -2.16 3.66
CA GLY A 22 12.94 -0.90 4.16
C GLY A 22 13.95 -0.12 4.98
N THR A 23 14.70 -0.77 5.87
CA THR A 23 15.76 -0.16 6.69
C THR A 23 16.92 0.34 5.82
N VAL A 24 17.39 -0.45 4.86
CA VAL A 24 18.45 -0.02 3.93
C VAL A 24 18.00 1.22 3.15
N LEU A 25 16.80 1.19 2.58
CA LEU A 25 16.24 2.34 1.86
C LEU A 25 16.04 3.55 2.77
N ALA A 26 15.55 3.33 3.99
CA ALA A 26 15.37 4.39 4.97
C ALA A 26 16.70 5.05 5.34
N VAL A 27 17.77 4.29 5.60
CA VAL A 27 19.10 4.83 5.89
C VAL A 27 19.66 5.63 4.72
N MET A 28 19.44 5.19 3.48
CA MET A 28 19.87 5.93 2.28
C MET A 28 19.11 7.25 2.10
N VAL A 29 17.85 7.29 2.52
CA VAL A 29 16.94 8.44 2.33
C VAL A 29 16.95 9.40 3.52
N ASP A 30 17.30 8.93 4.72
CA ASP A 30 17.31 9.65 5.99
C ASP A 30 18.03 11.01 5.95
N PRO A 31 19.22 11.15 5.32
CA PRO A 31 19.93 12.44 5.25
C PRO A 31 19.16 13.52 4.49
N PHE A 32 18.21 13.10 3.65
CA PHE A 32 17.39 13.99 2.83
C PHE A 32 16.02 14.25 3.47
N ALA A 33 15.82 13.75 4.68
CA ALA A 33 14.56 13.91 5.38
C ALA A 33 14.31 15.35 5.81
N ARG A 34 13.17 15.91 5.37
CA ARG A 34 12.76 17.26 5.75
C ARG A 34 12.23 17.31 7.18
N GLU A 35 12.30 18.52 7.72
CA GLU A 35 11.56 18.95 8.90
C GLU A 35 10.06 18.77 8.64
N GLN A 36 9.34 18.23 9.62
CA GLN A 36 7.93 17.93 9.46
C GLN A 36 7.10 19.19 9.61
N MET A 37 6.09 19.34 8.76
CA MET A 37 5.09 20.39 8.93
C MET A 37 4.17 20.05 10.09
N THR A 38 3.97 21.03 10.99
CA THR A 38 2.94 20.96 12.02
C THR A 38 1.56 21.05 11.36
N VAL A 39 0.61 20.26 11.84
CA VAL A 39 -0.77 20.29 11.36
C VAL A 39 -1.62 21.17 12.24
N ASP A 40 -2.68 21.73 11.68
CA ASP A 40 -3.66 22.45 12.48
C ASP A 40 -4.39 21.50 13.45
N PRO A 41 -4.93 22.01 14.58
CA PRO A 41 -5.61 21.19 15.57
C PRO A 41 -6.79 20.36 15.03
N ALA A 42 -7.50 20.85 14.01
CA ALA A 42 -8.64 20.11 13.46
C ALA A 42 -8.15 18.89 12.67
N THR A 43 -7.12 19.06 11.84
CA THR A 43 -6.47 17.96 11.11
C THR A 43 -5.90 16.90 12.07
N GLU A 44 -5.27 17.32 13.17
CA GLU A 44 -4.78 16.40 14.21
C GLU A 44 -5.92 15.55 14.80
N TRP A 45 -7.02 16.18 15.21
CA TRP A 45 -8.16 15.47 15.79
C TRP A 45 -8.84 14.53 14.80
N ILE A 46 -8.97 14.94 13.54
CA ILE A 46 -9.47 14.08 12.47
C ILE A 46 -8.55 12.86 12.32
N ALA A 47 -7.23 13.05 12.33
CA ALA A 47 -6.26 11.97 12.27
C ALA A 47 -6.41 10.99 13.45
N ARG A 48 -6.62 11.49 14.67
CA ARG A 48 -6.87 10.67 15.87
C ARG A 48 -8.15 9.83 15.76
N VAL A 49 -9.24 10.41 15.25
CA VAL A 49 -10.50 9.68 15.03
C VAL A 49 -10.30 8.59 13.97
N LEU A 50 -9.67 8.90 12.84
CA LEU A 50 -9.37 7.92 11.79
C LEU A 50 -8.43 6.82 12.29
N LEU A 51 -7.42 7.18 13.09
CA LEU A 51 -6.50 6.23 13.72
C LEU A 51 -7.28 5.26 14.62
N ALA A 52 -8.16 5.79 15.48
CA ALA A 52 -9.00 4.98 16.35
C ALA A 52 -9.89 4.03 15.53
N LEU A 53 -10.53 4.50 14.46
CA LEU A 53 -11.34 3.66 13.56
C LEU A 53 -10.50 2.55 12.90
N GLY A 54 -9.31 2.88 12.40
CA GLY A 54 -8.39 1.91 11.80
C GLY A 54 -7.93 0.85 12.80
N VAL A 55 -7.55 1.26 14.01
CA VAL A 55 -7.15 0.36 15.10
C VAL A 55 -8.31 -0.53 15.52
N VAL A 56 -9.51 0.02 15.71
CA VAL A 56 -10.71 -0.76 16.04
C VAL A 56 -11.01 -1.80 14.96
N TRP A 57 -10.91 -1.44 13.67
CA TRP A 57 -11.08 -2.39 12.58
C TRP A 57 -10.09 -3.57 12.66
N LEU A 58 -8.81 -3.27 12.89
CA LEU A 58 -7.77 -4.30 13.05
C LEU A 58 -8.01 -5.17 14.29
N LEU A 59 -8.38 -4.57 15.43
CA LEU A 59 -8.67 -5.29 16.67
C LEU A 59 -9.89 -6.21 16.52
N ILE A 60 -10.98 -5.72 15.92
CA ILE A 60 -12.15 -6.56 15.61
C ILE A 60 -11.72 -7.73 14.72
N GLY A 61 -10.91 -7.47 13.69
CA GLY A 61 -10.40 -8.52 12.80
C GLY A 61 -9.53 -9.55 13.52
N ALA A 62 -8.62 -9.10 14.39
CA ALA A 62 -7.73 -9.95 15.17
C ALA A 62 -8.49 -10.81 16.19
N VAL A 63 -9.44 -10.23 16.92
CA VAL A 63 -10.26 -10.92 17.92
C VAL A 63 -11.23 -11.89 17.23
N ALA A 64 -11.91 -11.47 16.17
CA ALA A 64 -12.83 -12.33 15.41
C ALA A 64 -12.09 -13.47 14.68
N ALA A 65 -10.80 -13.32 14.37
CA ALA A 65 -9.98 -14.42 13.85
C ALA A 65 -9.70 -15.52 14.88
N ARG A 66 -9.71 -15.19 16.18
CA ARG A 66 -9.43 -16.12 17.29
C ARG A 66 -10.70 -16.68 17.96
N THR A 67 -11.84 -16.02 17.77
CA THR A 67 -13.08 -16.32 18.50
C THR A 67 -14.24 -16.66 17.56
N ARG A 68 -15.37 -17.13 18.11
CA ARG A 68 -16.62 -17.37 17.35
C ARG A 68 -17.43 -16.10 17.09
N LEU A 69 -16.86 -14.90 17.24
CA LEU A 69 -17.54 -13.59 17.09
C LEU A 69 -18.05 -13.27 15.66
N VAL A 70 -18.02 -14.24 14.74
CA VAL A 70 -18.31 -14.11 13.30
C VAL A 70 -19.79 -13.84 13.00
N ARG A 71 -20.67 -13.87 14.01
CA ARG A 71 -22.13 -13.67 13.81
C ARG A 71 -22.58 -12.20 13.76
N ARG A 72 -21.73 -11.22 14.06
CA ARG A 72 -22.11 -9.80 13.97
C ARG A 72 -21.76 -9.19 12.60
N PRO A 73 -22.66 -8.39 11.98
CA PRO A 73 -22.36 -7.72 10.71
C PRO A 73 -21.10 -6.86 10.84
N GLY A 74 -20.22 -6.89 9.83
CA GLY A 74 -18.94 -6.17 9.80
C GLY A 74 -17.78 -6.92 10.46
N ALA A 75 -18.01 -7.73 11.49
CA ALA A 75 -16.95 -8.52 12.12
C ALA A 75 -16.38 -9.59 11.16
N ALA A 76 -17.21 -10.13 10.26
CA ALA A 76 -16.77 -11.06 9.22
C ALA A 76 -15.86 -10.38 8.19
N ALA A 77 -16.16 -9.13 7.79
CA ALA A 77 -15.32 -8.34 6.88
C ALA A 77 -13.96 -7.97 7.51
N ALA A 78 -13.98 -7.50 8.75
CA ALA A 78 -12.76 -7.18 9.51
C ALA A 78 -11.90 -8.44 9.71
N ARG A 79 -12.52 -9.57 10.05
CA ARG A 79 -11.83 -10.87 10.15
C ARG A 79 -11.24 -11.30 8.81
N ALA A 80 -12.01 -11.17 7.73
CA ALA A 80 -11.56 -11.56 6.40
C ALA A 80 -10.34 -10.74 5.97
N SER A 81 -10.36 -9.43 6.18
CA SER A 81 -9.24 -8.54 5.88
C SER A 81 -8.02 -8.79 6.77
N TRP A 82 -8.21 -9.03 8.07
CA TRP A 82 -7.13 -9.41 8.99
C TRP A 82 -6.46 -10.73 8.61
N ILE A 83 -7.24 -11.78 8.37
CA ILE A 83 -6.71 -13.10 7.99
C ILE A 83 -6.05 -13.03 6.61
N ALA A 84 -6.66 -12.36 5.65
CA ALA A 84 -6.12 -12.26 4.29
C ALA A 84 -4.87 -11.39 4.22
N SER A 85 -4.68 -10.41 5.10
CA SER A 85 -3.46 -9.60 5.15
C SER A 85 -2.33 -10.26 5.92
N THR A 86 -2.61 -11.07 6.95
CA THR A 86 -1.58 -11.76 7.74
C THR A 86 -1.25 -13.17 7.23
N ARG A 87 -2.23 -13.83 6.61
CA ARG A 87 -2.18 -15.20 6.08
C ARG A 87 -2.84 -15.25 4.70
N PRO A 88 -2.28 -14.56 3.69
CA PRO A 88 -2.94 -14.34 2.40
C PRO A 88 -3.25 -15.63 1.62
N TRP A 89 -2.55 -16.74 1.88
CA TRP A 89 -2.92 -18.05 1.31
C TRP A 89 -4.29 -18.56 1.76
N ARG A 90 -4.87 -18.02 2.84
CA ARG A 90 -6.23 -18.33 3.33
C ARG A 90 -7.27 -17.30 2.87
N ALA A 91 -6.90 -16.31 2.06
CA ALA A 91 -7.79 -15.23 1.64
C ALA A 91 -9.07 -15.74 0.95
N ARG A 92 -8.98 -16.84 0.20
CA ARG A 92 -10.15 -17.47 -0.42
C ARG A 92 -11.11 -18.00 0.63
N GLU A 93 -10.62 -18.81 1.57
CA GLU A 93 -11.42 -19.37 2.67
C GLU A 93 -12.09 -18.28 3.51
N SER A 94 -11.38 -17.18 3.78
CA SER A 94 -11.89 -16.10 4.62
C SER A 94 -12.93 -15.20 3.93
N SER A 95 -13.05 -15.27 2.61
CA SER A 95 -13.99 -14.47 1.82
C SER A 95 -15.26 -15.22 1.43
N LEU A 96 -15.34 -16.53 1.71
CA LEU A 96 -16.52 -17.35 1.44
C LEU A 96 -17.64 -17.04 2.45
N GLY A 97 -18.89 -16.96 1.97
CA GLY A 97 -20.06 -16.76 2.82
C GLY A 97 -20.25 -15.34 3.36
N LEU A 98 -19.49 -14.34 2.87
CA LEU A 98 -19.67 -12.94 3.27
C LEU A 98 -21.03 -12.39 2.81
N LEU A 99 -21.73 -11.73 3.73
CA LEU A 99 -22.98 -11.01 3.47
C LEU A 99 -22.74 -9.80 2.55
N PRO A 100 -23.79 -9.26 1.89
CA PRO A 100 -23.66 -8.06 1.06
C PRO A 100 -23.09 -6.85 1.83
N LEU A 101 -23.52 -6.66 3.08
CA LEU A 101 -22.99 -5.61 3.94
C LEU A 101 -21.50 -5.80 4.26
N ASP A 102 -21.07 -7.02 4.54
CA ASP A 102 -19.64 -7.31 4.80
C ASP A 102 -18.78 -7.03 3.58
N ARG A 103 -19.28 -7.36 2.38
CA ARG A 103 -18.63 -7.06 1.11
C ARG A 103 -18.49 -5.57 0.89
N LEU A 104 -19.55 -4.81 1.19
CA LEU A 104 -19.54 -3.36 1.10
C LEU A 104 -18.53 -2.76 2.09
N LEU A 105 -18.55 -3.19 3.36
CA LEU A 105 -17.60 -2.73 4.39
C LEU A 105 -16.15 -3.05 4.05
N MET A 106 -15.89 -4.19 3.39
CA MET A 106 -14.54 -4.56 2.95
C MET A 106 -13.99 -3.65 1.85
N ILE A 107 -14.84 -2.88 1.16
CA ILE A 107 -14.44 -1.85 0.20
C ILE A 107 -14.44 -0.47 0.87
N LEU A 108 -15.55 -0.12 1.55
CA LEU A 108 -15.74 1.21 2.14
C LEU A 108 -14.74 1.52 3.25
N VAL A 109 -14.45 0.56 4.14
CA VAL A 109 -13.54 0.86 5.27
C VAL A 109 -12.11 1.04 4.79
N PRO A 110 -11.47 0.11 4.04
CA PRO A 110 -10.12 0.34 3.56
C PRO A 110 -10.02 1.49 2.55
N GLY A 111 -10.99 1.61 1.64
CA GLY A 111 -11.02 2.66 0.62
C GLY A 111 -11.26 4.05 1.22
N GLY A 112 -12.22 4.16 2.13
CA GLY A 112 -12.49 5.39 2.87
C GLY A 112 -11.32 5.79 3.76
N LEU A 113 -10.74 4.85 4.50
CA LEU A 113 -9.57 5.13 5.34
C LEU A 113 -8.38 5.57 4.47
N LEU A 114 -8.15 4.93 3.32
CA LEU A 114 -7.10 5.36 2.37
C LEU A 114 -7.32 6.80 1.92
N VAL A 115 -8.49 7.13 1.38
CA VAL A 115 -8.78 8.46 0.84
C VAL A 115 -8.70 9.52 1.94
N LEU A 116 -9.33 9.27 3.09
CA LEU A 116 -9.32 10.21 4.22
C LEU A 116 -7.92 10.38 4.81
N THR A 117 -7.13 9.32 4.89
CA THR A 117 -5.71 9.42 5.28
C THR A 117 -4.96 10.33 4.31
N ARG A 118 -5.19 10.19 2.99
CA ARG A 118 -4.55 11.07 2.00
C ARG A 118 -4.99 12.53 2.11
N VAL A 119 -6.26 12.79 2.40
CA VAL A 119 -6.76 14.15 2.64
C VAL A 119 -6.06 14.78 3.85
N VAL A 120 -5.99 14.06 4.98
CA VAL A 120 -5.37 14.55 6.22
C VAL A 120 -3.85 14.73 6.06
N GLN A 121 -3.20 13.91 5.23
CA GLN A 121 -1.78 14.06 4.89
C GLN A 121 -1.50 15.23 3.94
N THR A 122 -2.52 15.94 3.45
CA THR A 122 -2.34 16.95 2.40
C THR A 122 -2.82 18.32 2.91
N PRO A 123 -1.92 19.24 3.29
CA PRO A 123 -2.23 20.66 3.41
C PRO A 123 -2.85 21.16 2.10
N ARG A 124 -3.74 22.17 2.18
CA ARG A 124 -4.70 22.55 1.13
C ARG A 124 -4.14 22.70 -0.31
N ASP A 125 -2.84 22.94 -0.49
CA ASP A 125 -2.20 23.13 -1.79
C ASP A 125 -1.74 21.81 -2.47
N GLY A 126 -1.70 20.68 -1.75
CA GLY A 126 -1.18 19.39 -2.24
C GLY A 126 -2.20 18.46 -2.94
N LEU A 127 -3.39 18.95 -3.32
CA LEU A 127 -4.52 18.13 -3.82
C LEU A 127 -4.17 17.25 -5.02
N TRP A 128 -3.25 17.70 -5.89
CA TRP A 128 -2.79 16.90 -7.04
C TRP A 128 -2.06 15.63 -6.61
N GLY A 129 -1.14 15.73 -5.65
CA GLY A 129 -0.41 14.59 -5.10
C GLY A 129 -1.33 13.58 -4.43
N MET A 130 -2.35 14.05 -3.70
CA MET A 130 -3.43 13.20 -3.20
C MET A 130 -4.16 12.48 -4.35
N ALA A 131 -4.59 13.22 -5.37
CA ALA A 131 -5.34 12.67 -6.50
C ALA A 131 -4.51 11.60 -7.24
N ILE A 132 -3.22 11.82 -7.45
CA ILE A 132 -2.30 10.87 -8.07
C ILE A 132 -2.12 9.63 -7.20
N ALA A 133 -1.98 9.80 -5.89
CA ALA A 133 -1.88 8.67 -4.98
C ALA A 133 -3.15 7.80 -5.01
N VAL A 134 -4.33 8.43 -5.00
CA VAL A 134 -5.62 7.71 -5.13
C VAL A 134 -5.73 7.06 -6.52
N ALA A 135 -5.36 7.77 -7.59
CA ALA A 135 -5.34 7.24 -8.94
C ALA A 135 -4.44 6.00 -9.06
N GLY A 136 -3.29 5.96 -8.37
CA GLY A 136 -2.42 4.78 -8.33
C GLY A 136 -3.07 3.55 -7.73
N TRP A 137 -3.82 3.72 -6.64
CA TRP A 137 -4.59 2.62 -6.08
C TRP A 137 -5.74 2.19 -6.99
N LEU A 138 -6.40 3.13 -7.66
CA LEU A 138 -7.47 2.82 -8.62
C LEU A 138 -6.94 2.11 -9.87
N LEU A 139 -5.80 2.55 -10.43
CA LEU A 139 -5.15 1.89 -11.56
C LEU A 139 -4.63 0.51 -11.18
N PHE A 140 -4.07 0.35 -9.98
CA PHE A 140 -3.72 -0.97 -9.44
C PHE A 140 -4.95 -1.88 -9.38
N ALA A 141 -6.05 -1.40 -8.80
CA ALA A 141 -7.29 -2.16 -8.69
C ALA A 141 -7.87 -2.51 -10.07
N ALA A 142 -7.81 -1.59 -11.04
CA ALA A 142 -8.24 -1.80 -12.42
C ALA A 142 -7.37 -2.85 -13.13
N ALA A 143 -6.04 -2.74 -13.06
CA ALA A 143 -5.11 -3.70 -13.64
C ALA A 143 -5.34 -5.11 -13.08
N VAL A 144 -5.48 -5.22 -11.76
CA VAL A 144 -5.84 -6.47 -11.09
C VAL A 144 -7.18 -7.00 -11.58
N ARG A 145 -8.21 -6.16 -11.63
CA ARG A 145 -9.57 -6.55 -12.06
C ARG A 145 -9.60 -7.07 -13.49
N LEU A 146 -8.86 -6.43 -14.39
CA LEU A 146 -8.73 -6.80 -15.80
C LEU A 146 -8.03 -8.16 -15.93
N LEU A 147 -6.89 -8.35 -15.27
CA LEU A 147 -6.11 -9.60 -15.36
C LEU A 147 -6.77 -10.78 -14.64
N LEU A 148 -7.59 -10.52 -13.61
CA LEU A 148 -8.35 -11.54 -12.90
C LEU A 148 -9.49 -12.12 -13.75
N GLY A 149 -10.07 -11.32 -14.64
CA GLY A 149 -11.16 -11.71 -15.54
C GLY A 149 -12.46 -12.03 -14.79
N ARG A 150 -13.16 -13.12 -15.12
CA ARG A 150 -14.46 -13.48 -14.49
C ARG A 150 -14.35 -14.11 -13.08
N ARG A 151 -13.14 -14.19 -12.50
CA ARG A 151 -12.92 -14.80 -11.18
C ARG A 151 -13.32 -13.86 -10.05
N SER A 152 -13.54 -14.44 -8.86
CA SER A 152 -13.96 -13.70 -7.67
C SER A 152 -12.88 -12.73 -7.17
N PRO A 153 -13.18 -11.41 -7.04
CA PRO A 153 -12.23 -10.40 -6.57
C PRO A 153 -12.13 -10.33 -5.04
N TRP A 154 -13.05 -10.96 -4.30
CA TRP A 154 -13.13 -10.82 -2.85
C TRP A 154 -11.86 -11.23 -2.08
N PRO A 155 -11.11 -12.29 -2.46
CA PRO A 155 -9.87 -12.65 -1.77
C PRO A 155 -8.80 -11.56 -1.82
N ILE A 156 -8.64 -10.91 -2.99
CA ILE A 156 -7.64 -9.86 -3.14
C ILE A 156 -8.09 -8.55 -2.48
N ILE A 157 -9.38 -8.23 -2.54
CA ILE A 157 -9.95 -7.07 -1.82
C ILE A 157 -9.73 -7.23 -0.31
N ALA A 158 -9.97 -8.42 0.24
CA ALA A 158 -9.71 -8.70 1.65
C ALA A 158 -8.23 -8.52 2.01
N ALA A 159 -7.33 -9.12 1.22
CA ALA A 159 -5.90 -9.12 1.48
C ALA A 159 -5.29 -7.71 1.39
N VAL A 160 -5.54 -7.03 0.27
CA VAL A 160 -5.06 -5.67 0.02
C VAL A 160 -5.71 -4.70 0.98
N GLY A 161 -7.02 -4.82 1.23
CA GLY A 161 -7.74 -3.96 2.18
C GLY A 161 -7.16 -4.02 3.59
N GLY A 162 -6.87 -5.21 4.11
CA GLY A 162 -6.23 -5.36 5.43
C GLY A 162 -4.82 -4.76 5.48
N ALA A 163 -4.02 -4.97 4.44
CA ALA A 163 -2.66 -4.40 4.35
C ALA A 163 -2.69 -2.87 4.21
N LEU A 164 -3.67 -2.33 3.47
CA LEU A 164 -3.90 -0.89 3.36
C LEU A 164 -4.29 -0.27 4.70
N VAL A 165 -5.18 -0.90 5.47
CA VAL A 165 -5.55 -0.39 6.80
C VAL A 165 -4.33 -0.34 7.73
N LEU A 166 -3.48 -1.37 7.74
CA LEU A 166 -2.22 -1.35 8.50
C LEU A 166 -1.33 -0.17 8.11
N ARG A 167 -1.18 0.07 6.80
CA ARG A 167 -0.43 1.22 6.28
C ARG A 167 -1.04 2.55 6.71
N CYS A 168 -2.35 2.70 6.61
CA CYS A 168 -3.04 3.92 7.01
C CYS A 168 -2.91 4.16 8.52
N VAL A 169 -2.96 3.13 9.36
CA VAL A 169 -2.74 3.26 10.81
C VAL A 169 -1.34 3.80 11.12
N VAL A 170 -0.29 3.31 10.45
CA VAL A 170 1.08 3.84 10.62
C VAL A 170 1.18 5.29 10.15
N ALA A 171 0.56 5.60 9.01
CA ALA A 171 0.50 6.97 8.48
C ALA A 171 -0.20 7.94 9.45
N LEU A 172 -1.38 7.55 9.93
CA LEU A 172 -2.22 8.34 10.82
C LEU A 172 -1.60 8.51 12.21
N LEU A 173 -0.82 7.54 12.70
CA LEU A 173 -0.10 7.67 13.96
C LEU A 173 0.82 8.88 13.95
N ALA A 174 1.59 9.08 12.87
CA ALA A 174 2.44 10.25 12.72
C ALA A 174 1.61 11.54 12.77
N VAL A 175 0.60 11.65 11.89
CA VAL A 175 -0.22 12.87 11.78
C VAL A 175 -0.99 13.18 13.07
N SER A 176 -1.45 12.16 13.79
CA SER A 176 -2.18 12.30 15.06
C SER A 176 -1.34 12.89 16.20
N LEU A 177 -0.03 12.92 16.02
CA LEU A 177 0.97 13.41 16.96
C LEU A 177 1.67 14.69 16.44
N SER A 178 1.27 15.21 15.28
CA SER A 178 1.89 16.36 14.60
C SER A 178 1.19 17.71 14.85
N GLY A 179 0.24 17.79 15.79
CA GLY A 179 -0.44 19.05 16.11
C GLY A 179 0.47 20.06 16.82
N PRO A 180 -0.04 21.25 17.19
CA PRO A 180 0.76 22.32 17.80
C PRO A 180 1.44 21.93 19.12
N GLU A 181 0.78 21.08 19.91
CA GLU A 181 1.29 20.50 21.17
C GLU A 181 1.80 19.05 20.96
N GLY A 182 1.98 18.65 19.71
CA GLY A 182 2.31 17.30 19.30
C GLY A 182 3.78 16.97 19.51
N ILE A 183 4.06 15.74 19.93
CA ILE A 183 5.44 15.26 20.18
C ILE A 183 6.15 14.75 18.92
N TRP A 184 5.45 14.66 17.78
CA TRP A 184 5.98 13.99 16.60
C TRP A 184 7.21 14.68 16.01
N GLU A 185 7.29 16.01 16.07
CA GLU A 185 8.46 16.76 15.62
C GLU A 185 9.71 16.38 16.43
N ALA A 186 9.59 16.34 17.76
CA ALA A 186 10.67 15.91 18.66
C ALA A 186 11.06 14.44 18.46
N LEU A 187 10.09 13.56 18.14
CA LEU A 187 10.36 12.18 17.78
C LEU A 187 11.07 12.07 16.42
N TRP A 188 10.63 12.83 15.42
CA TRP A 188 11.17 12.83 14.06
C TRP A 188 12.60 13.38 13.98
N ALA A 189 12.96 14.30 14.88
CA ALA A 189 14.32 14.78 15.03
C ALA A 189 15.32 13.65 15.32
N GLN A 190 14.86 12.56 15.95
CA GLN A 190 15.69 11.41 16.27
C GLN A 190 15.87 10.51 15.04
N PRO A 191 17.10 10.29 14.54
CA PRO A 191 17.33 9.52 13.31
C PRO A 191 16.78 8.10 13.35
N TRP A 192 16.86 7.44 14.50
CA TRP A 192 16.39 6.06 14.65
C TRP A 192 14.85 5.95 14.54
N VAL A 193 14.09 6.93 15.03
CA VAL A 193 12.63 6.99 14.88
C VAL A 193 12.28 7.15 13.41
N ARG A 194 12.96 8.07 12.73
CA ARG A 194 12.76 8.37 11.31
C ARG A 194 13.05 7.16 10.43
N ILE A 195 14.20 6.52 10.63
CA ILE A 195 14.59 5.29 9.93
C ILE A 195 13.57 4.19 10.17
N LEU A 196 13.16 3.97 11.43
CA LEU A 196 12.19 2.93 11.78
C LEU A 196 10.83 3.18 11.11
N TYR A 197 10.33 4.40 11.18
CA TYR A 197 9.06 4.79 10.56
C TYR A 197 9.09 4.60 9.04
N LEU A 198 10.14 5.09 8.37
CA LEU A 198 10.34 4.94 6.93
C LEU A 198 10.43 3.45 6.54
N ALA A 199 11.20 2.65 7.30
CA ALA A 199 11.36 1.23 7.05
C ALA A 199 10.02 0.48 7.14
N ILE A 200 9.23 0.73 8.19
CA ILE A 200 7.90 0.13 8.37
C ILE A 200 6.99 0.57 7.23
N ALA A 201 6.99 1.86 6.89
CA ALA A 201 6.11 2.39 5.87
C ALA A 201 6.42 1.80 4.49
N VAL A 202 7.69 1.66 4.11
CA VAL A 202 8.14 1.00 2.88
C VAL A 202 7.78 -0.49 2.89
N ALA A 203 8.07 -1.18 3.99
CA ALA A 203 7.75 -2.60 4.14
C ALA A 203 6.24 -2.86 3.99
N LEU A 204 5.39 -2.00 4.54
CA LEU A 204 3.93 -2.10 4.40
C LEU A 204 3.45 -1.84 2.97
N VAL A 205 4.08 -0.93 2.19
CA VAL A 205 3.78 -0.81 0.75
C VAL A 205 4.10 -2.11 0.03
N ALA A 206 5.32 -2.61 0.22
CA ALA A 206 5.76 -3.84 -0.45
C ALA A 206 4.87 -5.03 -0.05
N TRP A 207 4.46 -5.08 1.22
CA TRP A 207 3.56 -6.11 1.74
C TRP A 207 2.22 -6.14 1.01
N VAL A 208 1.65 -4.98 0.63
CA VAL A 208 0.39 -4.92 -0.15
C VAL A 208 0.51 -5.74 -1.45
N PHE A 209 1.63 -5.64 -2.15
CA PHE A 209 1.84 -6.38 -3.38
C PHE A 209 2.11 -7.88 -3.13
N VAL A 210 2.82 -8.22 -2.05
CA VAL A 210 3.02 -9.61 -1.64
C VAL A 210 1.68 -10.29 -1.34
N VAL A 211 0.82 -9.65 -0.53
CA VAL A 211 -0.49 -10.22 -0.19
C VAL A 211 -1.42 -10.28 -1.40
N ALA A 212 -1.34 -9.31 -2.32
CA ALA A 212 -2.07 -9.37 -3.59
C ALA A 212 -1.69 -10.64 -4.38
N GLY A 213 -0.39 -10.88 -4.59
CA GLY A 213 0.09 -12.07 -5.30
C GLY A 213 -0.26 -13.38 -4.58
N TRP A 214 -0.08 -13.44 -3.26
CA TRP A 214 -0.34 -14.66 -2.50
C TRP A 214 -1.85 -14.98 -2.40
N SER A 215 -2.72 -13.97 -2.31
CA SER A 215 -4.18 -14.15 -2.26
C SER A 215 -4.76 -14.73 -3.56
N LEU A 216 -4.12 -14.43 -4.70
CA LEU A 216 -4.52 -14.92 -6.01
C LEU A 216 -3.92 -16.28 -6.38
N SER A 217 -2.89 -16.74 -5.66
CA SER A 217 -2.13 -17.95 -6.00
C SER A 217 -3.01 -19.21 -6.08
N ALA A 218 -4.03 -19.31 -5.21
CA ALA A 218 -4.97 -20.43 -5.21
C ALA A 218 -5.94 -20.42 -6.40
N GLN A 219 -6.16 -19.26 -7.04
CA GLN A 219 -7.13 -19.10 -8.15
C GLN A 219 -6.46 -19.09 -9.53
N LEU A 220 -5.24 -18.56 -9.62
CA LEU A 220 -4.52 -18.34 -10.88
C LEU A 220 -3.28 -19.23 -11.04
N GLY A 221 -2.85 -19.90 -9.96
CA GLY A 221 -1.52 -20.51 -9.87
C GLY A 221 -0.44 -19.48 -9.55
N ARG A 222 0.68 -19.94 -9.00
CA ARG A 222 1.77 -19.09 -8.47
C ARG A 222 2.30 -18.07 -9.48
N ARG A 223 2.62 -18.54 -10.70
CA ARG A 223 3.18 -17.70 -11.77
C ARG A 223 2.27 -16.53 -12.13
N ARG A 224 1.01 -16.84 -12.46
CA ARG A 224 0.06 -15.83 -12.93
C ARG A 224 -0.30 -14.86 -11.81
N ALA A 225 -0.43 -15.34 -10.58
CA ALA A 225 -0.69 -14.50 -9.42
C ALA A 225 0.46 -13.51 -9.13
N ALA A 226 1.71 -13.97 -9.23
CA ALA A 226 2.88 -13.09 -9.16
C ALA A 226 2.88 -12.07 -10.32
N GLY A 227 2.53 -12.51 -11.53
CA GLY A 227 2.38 -11.64 -12.69
C GLY A 227 1.36 -10.52 -12.48
N VAL A 228 0.19 -10.84 -11.91
CA VAL A 228 -0.85 -9.83 -11.60
C VAL A 228 -0.36 -8.81 -10.57
N ALA A 229 0.29 -9.26 -9.50
CA ALA A 229 0.84 -8.37 -8.49
C ALA A 229 1.94 -7.46 -9.06
N LEU A 230 2.84 -8.02 -9.87
CA LEU A 230 3.92 -7.29 -10.52
C LEU A 230 3.40 -6.29 -11.56
N ALA A 231 2.38 -6.66 -12.33
CA ALA A 231 1.75 -5.78 -13.30
C ALA A 231 1.09 -4.57 -12.61
N GLY A 232 0.33 -4.82 -11.55
CA GLY A 232 -0.29 -3.77 -10.75
C GLY A 232 0.75 -2.86 -10.08
N MET A 233 1.83 -3.45 -9.55
CA MET A 233 2.96 -2.70 -8.99
C MET A 233 3.57 -1.77 -10.05
N GLY A 234 3.93 -2.29 -11.23
CA GLY A 234 4.54 -1.51 -12.30
C GLY A 234 3.66 -0.34 -12.76
N VAL A 235 2.34 -0.55 -12.88
CA VAL A 235 1.39 0.52 -13.25
C VAL A 235 1.38 1.63 -12.20
N GLY A 236 1.45 1.28 -10.92
CA GLY A 236 1.56 2.26 -9.83
C GLY A 236 2.89 3.04 -9.87
N TYR A 237 4.01 2.38 -10.21
CA TYR A 237 5.32 3.03 -10.30
C TYR A 237 5.52 3.88 -11.56
N ALA A 238 4.74 3.63 -12.63
CA ALA A 238 4.77 4.47 -13.82
C ALA A 238 4.05 5.83 -13.61
N LEU A 239 3.17 5.93 -12.62
CA LEU A 239 2.35 7.12 -12.40
C LEU A 239 3.13 8.40 -12.10
N PRO A 240 4.13 8.43 -11.20
CA PRO A 240 4.92 9.63 -10.96
C PRO A 240 5.49 10.22 -12.26
N ALA A 241 6.00 9.37 -13.16
CA ALA A 241 6.52 9.80 -14.45
C ALA A 241 5.44 10.35 -15.38
N VAL A 242 4.26 9.72 -15.42
CA VAL A 242 3.11 10.24 -16.17
C VAL A 242 2.64 11.59 -15.61
N THR A 243 2.61 11.75 -14.28
CA THR A 243 2.30 13.03 -13.66
C THR A 243 3.28 14.11 -14.09
N ILE A 244 4.58 13.83 -14.02
CA ILE A 244 5.61 14.79 -14.43
C ILE A 244 5.44 15.18 -15.90
N ALA A 245 5.13 14.21 -16.76
CA ALA A 245 4.91 14.45 -18.19
C ALA A 245 3.66 15.31 -18.48
N VAL A 246 2.62 15.22 -17.66
CA VAL A 246 1.33 15.92 -17.87
C VAL A 246 1.25 17.26 -17.13
N VAL A 247 1.62 17.27 -15.85
CA VAL A 247 1.48 18.42 -14.94
C VAL A 247 2.75 19.29 -14.94
N GLY A 248 3.88 18.73 -15.39
CA GLY A 248 5.17 19.38 -15.31
C GLY A 248 5.89 19.05 -13.99
N ALA A 249 7.21 18.92 -14.09
CA ALA A 249 8.10 18.54 -12.99
C ALA A 249 7.97 19.45 -11.75
N ARG A 250 7.88 20.77 -11.96
CA ARG A 250 7.87 21.77 -10.88
C ARG A 250 6.63 21.66 -10.01
N ASP A 251 5.45 21.61 -10.63
CA ASP A 251 4.17 21.58 -9.93
C ASP A 251 3.91 20.21 -9.29
N ALA A 252 4.36 19.13 -9.94
CA ALA A 252 4.34 17.79 -9.36
C ALA A 252 5.19 17.72 -8.07
N LEU A 253 6.43 18.24 -8.10
CA LEU A 253 7.27 18.29 -6.89
C LEU A 253 6.66 19.14 -5.80
N ARG A 254 6.17 20.34 -6.14
CA ARG A 254 5.56 21.23 -5.16
C ARG A 254 4.43 20.52 -4.42
N SER A 255 3.52 19.89 -5.16
CA SER A 255 2.39 19.16 -4.59
C SER A 255 2.80 17.92 -3.79
N TRP A 256 3.87 17.22 -4.18
CA TRP A 256 4.41 16.09 -3.40
C TRP A 256 5.13 16.55 -2.14
N ASN A 257 5.81 17.70 -2.21
CA ASN A 257 6.56 18.30 -1.11
C ASN A 257 5.69 18.91 -0.03
N GLU A 258 4.48 19.32 -0.37
CA GLU A 258 3.52 19.88 0.59
C GLU A 258 2.84 18.78 1.43
N GLN A 259 2.96 17.48 1.10
CA GLN A 259 2.32 16.41 1.87
C GLN A 259 3.05 16.06 3.17
N ILE A 260 2.27 15.89 4.25
CA ILE A 260 2.70 15.38 5.55
C ILE A 260 2.73 13.85 5.51
N GLY A 261 3.93 13.27 5.40
CA GLY A 261 4.18 11.87 5.75
C GLY A 261 4.91 10.99 4.74
N ILE A 262 5.48 9.91 5.31
CA ILE A 262 6.12 8.69 4.74
C ILE A 262 7.30 8.84 3.78
N LEU A 263 7.47 9.92 3.03
CA LEU A 263 8.72 10.10 2.28
C LEU A 263 9.18 11.55 2.29
N PRO A 264 10.47 11.78 2.48
CA PRO A 264 11.01 13.10 2.25
C PRO A 264 11.25 13.29 0.76
N TRP A 265 10.36 14.05 0.13
CA TRP A 265 10.41 14.28 -1.31
C TRP A 265 11.33 15.44 -1.69
N ASP A 266 12.33 15.76 -0.85
CA ASP A 266 13.37 16.71 -1.24
C ASP A 266 14.31 16.09 -2.28
N LEU A 267 13.75 15.79 -3.44
CA LEU A 267 14.38 15.19 -4.59
C LEU A 267 15.54 16.07 -5.09
N ALA A 268 15.48 17.39 -4.84
CA ALA A 268 16.58 18.32 -5.07
C ALA A 268 17.78 18.00 -4.16
N ARG A 269 17.56 17.84 -2.85
CA ARG A 269 18.63 17.40 -1.92
C ARG A 269 19.11 15.98 -2.21
N PHE A 270 18.19 15.04 -2.46
CA PHE A 270 18.50 13.62 -2.72
C PHE A 270 19.42 13.41 -3.92
N THR A 271 19.38 14.31 -4.90
CA THR A 271 20.18 14.20 -6.13
C THR A 271 21.41 15.10 -6.16
N GLY A 272 21.69 15.84 -5.07
CA GLY A 272 22.81 16.78 -5.01
C GLY A 272 22.70 17.91 -6.02
N VAL A 273 21.53 18.07 -6.62
CA VAL A 273 21.23 19.05 -7.64
C VAL A 273 20.93 20.37 -6.93
N ARG A 274 21.56 21.47 -7.36
CA ARG A 274 21.34 22.82 -6.80
C ARG A 274 19.84 23.08 -6.61
N ASP A 275 19.48 23.80 -5.55
CA ASP A 275 18.12 24.26 -5.31
C ASP A 275 17.47 24.74 -6.62
N GLY A 276 16.49 23.96 -7.11
CA GLY A 276 15.70 24.31 -8.31
C GLY A 276 15.85 23.41 -9.55
N VAL A 277 16.76 22.43 -9.61
CA VAL A 277 16.85 21.52 -10.77
C VAL A 277 16.30 20.11 -10.44
N PHE A 278 15.45 19.58 -11.32
CA PHE A 278 14.67 18.36 -11.11
C PHE A 278 15.47 17.11 -11.50
N PRO A 279 15.46 16.02 -10.70
CA PRO A 279 16.18 14.79 -11.05
C PRO A 279 15.41 13.93 -12.05
N VAL A 280 15.37 14.39 -13.30
CA VAL A 280 14.65 13.73 -14.41
C VAL A 280 15.13 12.30 -14.58
N GLU A 281 16.43 12.04 -14.40
CA GLU A 281 17.04 10.72 -14.53
C GLU A 281 16.44 9.71 -13.55
N LEU A 282 16.31 10.06 -12.27
CA LEU A 282 15.78 9.16 -11.24
C LEU A 282 14.30 8.84 -11.50
N MET A 283 13.55 9.81 -12.01
CA MET A 283 12.14 9.64 -12.40
C MET A 283 12.01 8.80 -13.67
N THR A 284 12.93 8.94 -14.61
CA THR A 284 12.96 8.13 -15.83
C THR A 284 13.33 6.69 -15.51
N VAL A 285 14.31 6.47 -14.62
CA VAL A 285 14.68 5.13 -14.14
C VAL A 285 13.51 4.45 -13.44
N THR A 286 12.82 5.15 -12.54
CA THR A 286 11.62 4.59 -11.87
C THR A 286 10.49 4.30 -12.86
N ALA A 287 10.28 5.16 -13.86
CA ALA A 287 9.33 4.92 -14.95
C ALA A 287 9.67 3.66 -15.76
N VAL A 288 10.95 3.51 -16.14
CA VAL A 288 11.45 2.36 -16.92
C VAL A 288 11.30 1.07 -16.11
N ILE A 289 11.70 1.08 -14.84
CA ILE A 289 11.50 -0.07 -13.94
C ILE A 289 10.01 -0.41 -13.83
N GLY A 290 9.15 0.60 -13.65
CA GLY A 290 7.69 0.44 -13.63
C GLY A 290 7.17 -0.19 -14.91
N GLY A 291 7.57 0.32 -16.07
CA GLY A 291 7.19 -0.19 -17.39
C GLY A 291 7.64 -1.64 -17.62
N ILE A 292 8.89 -1.97 -17.28
CA ILE A 292 9.41 -3.35 -17.36
C ILE A 292 8.61 -4.27 -16.45
N ALA A 293 8.37 -3.87 -15.20
CA ALA A 293 7.57 -4.64 -14.26
C ALA A 293 6.14 -4.86 -14.78
N THR A 294 5.52 -3.85 -15.38
CA THR A 294 4.20 -3.96 -16.01
C THR A 294 4.20 -4.99 -17.13
N VAL A 295 5.14 -4.88 -18.08
CA VAL A 295 5.22 -5.79 -19.23
C VAL A 295 5.48 -7.23 -18.77
N VAL A 296 6.49 -7.44 -17.94
CA VAL A 296 6.83 -8.76 -17.40
C VAL A 296 5.66 -9.33 -16.60
N GLY A 297 5.01 -8.50 -15.78
CA GLY A 297 3.84 -8.89 -15.01
C GLY A 297 2.68 -9.38 -15.89
N ILE A 298 2.35 -8.63 -16.95
CA ILE A 298 1.32 -9.01 -17.93
C ILE A 298 1.68 -10.34 -18.60
N LEU A 299 2.91 -10.48 -19.09
CA LEU A 299 3.39 -11.73 -19.74
C LEU A 299 3.30 -12.94 -18.81
N LEU A 300 3.61 -12.76 -17.52
CA LEU A 300 3.48 -13.81 -16.51
C LEU A 300 2.01 -14.14 -16.20
N ALA A 301 1.12 -13.14 -16.21
CA ALA A 301 -0.31 -13.26 -15.92
C ALA A 301 -1.12 -13.92 -17.05
N LEU A 302 -0.66 -13.84 -18.29
CA LEU A 302 -1.32 -14.47 -19.44
C LEU A 302 -1.27 -16.01 -19.35
N PRO A 303 -2.37 -16.71 -19.73
CA PRO A 303 -2.39 -18.16 -19.81
C PRO A 303 -1.44 -18.63 -20.92
N ARG A 304 -0.65 -19.69 -20.66
CA ARG A 304 0.08 -20.38 -21.73
C ARG A 304 -0.97 -21.03 -22.65
N ARG A 305 -1.01 -20.63 -23.93
CA ARG A 305 -1.76 -21.38 -24.94
C ARG A 305 -1.10 -22.75 -25.06
N VAL A 306 -1.72 -23.78 -24.49
CA VAL A 306 -1.37 -25.15 -24.85
C VAL A 306 -1.95 -25.33 -26.24
N TYR A 307 -1.08 -25.33 -27.24
CA TYR A 307 -1.46 -25.69 -28.60
C TYR A 307 -1.80 -27.19 -28.55
N VAL A 308 -3.07 -27.52 -28.35
CA VAL A 308 -3.54 -28.90 -28.53
C VAL A 308 -3.45 -29.14 -30.03
N ARG A 309 -2.37 -29.80 -30.45
CA ARG A 309 -2.30 -30.44 -31.77
C ARG A 309 -3.46 -31.44 -31.78
N SER A 310 -4.56 -31.08 -32.42
CA SER A 310 -5.58 -32.05 -32.81
C SER A 310 -4.90 -33.04 -33.75
N ALA A 311 -4.55 -34.21 -33.22
CA ALA A 311 -4.24 -35.36 -34.06
C ALA A 311 -5.52 -35.67 -34.86
N ARG A 312 -5.46 -35.40 -36.16
CA ARG A 312 -6.36 -35.99 -37.15
C ARG A 312 -5.86 -37.39 -37.46
#